data_AF-X1DXY3-F1
#
_entry.id   AF-X1DXY3-F1
#
_cell.length_a   1.000
_cell.length_b   1.000
_cell.length_c   1.000
_cell.angle_alpha   90.00
_cell.angle_beta   90.00
_cell.angle_gamma   90.00
#
_symmetry.space_group_name_H-M   'P 1'
#
loop_
_entity.id
_entity.type
_entity.pdbx_description
1 polymer ?
#
loop_
_entity_poly.entity_id
_entity_poly.type
_entity_poly.pdbx_seq_one_letter_code
_entity_poly.pdbx_strand_id
1 'polypeptide(L)'
;MVKHKDKRLKRILKDLQYCRKAIIRSFNETNKLKFDEEDSRDARESVDRDKELIKHIDPLIMAASELLGLEPPKLEKVPRVTIQHANQV
;
A
#
# COMPACT_ATOMS: atom_id res chain seq x y z
N MET A 1 6.87 -20.17 28.09
CA MET A 1 7.70 -19.90 26.88
C MET A 1 6.94 -19.15 25.77
N VAL A 2 6.13 -18.13 26.08
CA VAL A 2 5.29 -17.44 25.07
C VAL A 2 5.91 -16.12 24.56
N LYS A 3 6.85 -15.50 25.28
CA LYS A 3 7.30 -14.10 25.01
C LYS A 3 8.11 -13.87 23.71
N HIS A 4 8.82 -14.86 23.16
CA HIS A 4 9.74 -14.64 22.04
C HIS A 4 9.05 -14.63 20.66
N LYS A 5 8.00 -15.45 20.48
CA LYS A 5 7.26 -15.52 19.21
C LYS A 5 6.48 -14.23 18.96
N ASP A 6 5.89 -13.67 20.02
CA ASP A 6 5.14 -12.41 19.96
C ASP A 6 6.02 -11.21 19.56
N LYS A 7 7.30 -11.17 20.00
CA LYS A 7 8.22 -10.09 19.64
C LYS A 7 8.55 -10.08 18.15
N ARG A 8 8.73 -11.27 17.54
CA ARG A 8 8.99 -11.40 16.10
C ARG A 8 7.75 -11.04 15.29
N LEU A 9 6.59 -11.54 15.69
CA LEU A 9 5.33 -11.24 15.01
C LEU A 9 4.97 -9.74 15.09
N LYS A 10 5.19 -9.10 16.25
CA LYS A 10 5.05 -7.63 16.40
C LYS A 10 5.96 -6.85 15.46
N ARG A 11 7.18 -7.35 15.20
CA ARG A 11 8.10 -6.72 14.24
C ARG A 11 7.59 -6.89 12.81
N ILE A 12 7.18 -8.11 12.43
CA ILE A 12 6.60 -8.38 11.11
C ILE A 12 5.36 -7.50 10.87
N LEU A 13 4.47 -7.37 11.85
CA LEU A 13 3.30 -6.49 11.73
C LEU A 13 3.72 -5.04 11.46
N LYS A 14 4.73 -4.51 12.17
CA LYS A 14 5.26 -3.16 11.92
C LYS A 14 5.86 -3.04 10.52
N ASP A 15 6.61 -4.03 10.07
CA ASP A 15 7.26 -4.03 8.75
C ASP A 15 6.19 -4.08 7.64
N LEU A 16 5.13 -4.87 7.79
CA LEU A 16 3.99 -4.91 6.87
C LEU A 16 3.26 -3.56 6.82
N GLN A 17 2.98 -2.96 7.98
CA GLN A 17 2.36 -1.62 8.06
C GLN A 17 3.25 -0.55 7.41
N TYR A 18 4.57 -0.65 7.56
CA TYR A 18 5.51 0.25 6.91
C TYR A 18 5.49 0.07 5.38
N CYS A 19 5.54 -1.18 4.90
CA CYS A 19 5.43 -1.48 3.47
C CYS A 19 4.13 -0.94 2.88
N ARG A 20 2.99 -1.13 3.57
CA ARG A 20 1.70 -0.58 3.15
C ARG A 20 1.75 0.94 3.00
N LYS A 21 2.32 1.64 3.97
CA LYS A 21 2.48 3.10 3.90
C LYS A 21 3.37 3.53 2.74
N ALA A 22 4.45 2.81 2.48
CA ALA A 22 5.34 3.08 1.34
C ALA A 22 4.61 2.89 0.00
N ILE A 23 3.82 1.83 -0.15
CA ILE A 23 3.05 1.58 -1.38
C ILE A 23 1.99 2.67 -1.59
N ILE A 24 1.26 3.08 -0.55
CA ILE A 24 0.29 4.18 -0.66
C ILE A 24 0.97 5.50 -1.03
N ARG A 25 2.17 5.75 -0.50
CA ARG A 25 2.96 6.92 -0.87
C ARG A 25 3.33 6.89 -2.36
N SER A 26 3.86 5.77 -2.85
CA SER A 26 4.17 5.54 -4.28
C SER A 26 2.95 5.77 -5.17
N PHE A 27 1.81 5.18 -4.79
CA PHE A 27 0.53 5.33 -5.50
C PHE A 27 0.12 6.80 -5.59
N ASN A 28 0.23 7.54 -4.48
CA ASN A 28 -0.14 8.95 -4.42
C ASN A 28 0.84 9.86 -5.18
N GLU A 29 2.13 9.54 -5.17
CA GLU A 29 3.15 10.27 -5.93
C GLU A 29 2.90 10.08 -7.42
N THR A 30 2.69 8.84 -7.88
CA THR A 30 2.38 8.53 -9.28
C THR A 30 1.07 9.20 -9.73
N ASN A 31 0.00 9.18 -8.92
CA ASN A 31 -1.27 9.84 -9.28
C ASN A 31 -1.19 11.38 -9.35
N LYS A 32 -0.20 12.01 -8.72
CA LYS A 32 -0.04 13.47 -8.73
C LYS A 32 0.80 13.98 -9.90
N LEU A 33 1.57 13.09 -10.52
CA LEU A 33 2.38 13.45 -11.67
C LEU A 33 1.50 13.66 -12.90
N LYS A 34 1.94 14.59 -13.75
CA LYS A 34 1.37 14.83 -15.08
C LYS A 34 2.26 14.13 -16.07
N PHE A 35 1.66 13.32 -16.92
CA PHE A 35 2.37 12.49 -17.89
C PHE A 35 1.97 12.89 -19.31
N ASP A 36 2.88 12.72 -20.27
CA ASP A 36 2.51 12.63 -21.68
C ASP A 36 1.88 11.26 -21.98
N GLU A 37 1.51 10.97 -23.24
CA GLU A 37 0.74 9.76 -23.56
C GLU A 37 1.49 8.45 -23.30
N GLU A 38 2.80 8.41 -23.54
CA GLU A 38 3.63 7.21 -23.34
C GLU A 38 3.88 7.00 -21.84
N ASP A 39 4.28 8.06 -21.14
CA ASP A 39 4.45 8.02 -19.68
C ASP A 39 3.14 7.71 -18.93
N SER A 40 1.99 8.09 -19.51
CA SER A 40 0.67 7.81 -18.93
C SER A 40 0.37 6.32 -18.86
N ARG A 41 0.89 5.51 -19.78
CA ARG A 41 0.70 4.07 -19.77
C ARG A 41 1.50 3.43 -18.64
N ASP A 42 2.76 3.81 -18.50
CA ASP A 42 3.65 3.31 -17.45
C ASP A 42 3.15 3.74 -16.06
N ALA A 43 2.64 4.97 -15.94
CA ALA A 43 2.00 5.45 -14.73
C ALA A 43 0.77 4.63 -14.35
N ARG A 44 -0.08 4.26 -15.31
CA ARG A 44 -1.25 3.40 -15.09
C ARG A 44 -0.83 2.03 -14.57
N GLU A 45 0.16 1.42 -15.21
CA GLU A 45 0.65 0.10 -14.80
C GLU A 45 1.25 0.14 -13.38
N SER A 46 2.03 1.18 -13.06
CA SER A 46 2.59 1.37 -11.72
C SER A 46 1.48 1.51 -10.67
N VAL A 47 0.46 2.33 -10.95
CA VAL A 47 -0.70 2.53 -10.08
C VAL A 47 -1.50 1.24 -9.86
N ASP A 48 -1.71 0.45 -10.91
CA ASP A 48 -2.44 -0.82 -10.79
C ASP A 48 -1.63 -1.87 -10.04
N ARG A 49 -0.30 -1.90 -10.22
CA ARG A 49 0.61 -2.73 -9.42
C ARG A 49 0.55 -2.38 -7.94
N ASP A 50 0.60 -1.09 -7.61
CA ASP A 50 0.50 -0.62 -6.22
C ASP A 50 -0.85 -1.01 -5.59
N LYS A 51 -1.97 -0.90 -6.32
CA LYS A 51 -3.27 -1.39 -5.82
C LYS A 51 -3.24 -2.87 -5.52
N GLU A 52 -2.66 -3.67 -6.41
CA GLU A 52 -2.62 -5.12 -6.24
C GLU A 52 -1.78 -5.51 -5.03
N LEU A 53 -0.63 -4.86 -4.83
CA LEU A 53 0.18 -5.03 -3.64
C LEU A 53 -0.59 -4.67 -2.36
N ILE A 54 -1.40 -3.61 -2.36
CA ILE A 54 -2.23 -3.24 -1.20
C ILE A 54 -3.27 -4.33 -0.91
N LYS A 55 -3.93 -4.89 -1.94
CA LYS A 55 -4.89 -5.99 -1.76
C LYS A 55 -4.25 -7.22 -1.11
N HIS A 56 -2.98 -7.48 -1.37
CA HIS A 56 -2.26 -8.59 -0.74
C HIS A 56 -1.76 -8.27 0.67
N ILE A 57 -1.35 -7.03 0.94
CA ILE A 57 -0.77 -6.67 2.25
C ILE A 57 -1.82 -6.45 3.34
N ASP A 58 -2.99 -5.92 2.97
CA ASP A 58 -4.05 -5.61 3.93
C ASP A 58 -4.51 -6.86 4.71
N PRO A 59 -4.80 -8.02 4.05
CA PRO A 59 -5.11 -9.27 4.76
C PRO A 59 -3.98 -9.76 5.67
N LEU A 60 -2.72 -9.61 5.27
CA LEU A 60 -1.57 -10.02 6.08
C LEU A 60 -1.45 -9.18 7.35
N ILE A 61 -1.70 -7.88 7.26
CA ILE A 61 -1.75 -6.97 8.41
C ILE A 61 -2.88 -7.35 9.35
N MET A 62 -4.08 -7.63 8.82
CA MET A 62 -5.24 -8.04 9.61
C MET A 62 -4.98 -9.37 10.35
N ALA A 63 -4.47 -10.37 9.65
CA ALA A 63 -4.13 -11.68 10.23
C ALA A 63 -3.02 -11.59 11.29
N ALA A 64 -1.97 -10.80 11.04
CA ALA A 64 -0.91 -10.58 12.03
C ALA A 64 -1.40 -9.85 13.28
N SER A 65 -2.33 -8.89 13.14
CA SER A 65 -2.99 -8.23 14.27
C SER A 65 -3.86 -9.19 15.08
N GLU A 66 -4.67 -10.03 14.41
CA GLU A 66 -5.51 -11.04 15.05
C GLU A 66 -4.66 -12.04 15.86
N LEU A 67 -3.58 -12.56 15.27
CA LEU A 67 -2.65 -13.48 15.96
C LEU A 67 -1.97 -12.86 17.19
N LEU A 68 -1.84 -11.54 17.23
CA LEU A 68 -1.31 -10.80 18.38
C LEU A 68 -2.39 -10.42 19.42
N GLY A 69 -3.65 -10.76 19.17
CA GLY A 69 -4.79 -10.35 20.00
C GLY A 69 -5.02 -8.84 19.99
N LEU A 70 -4.64 -8.15 18.90
CA LEU A 70 -4.83 -6.71 18.74
C LEU A 70 -6.14 -6.44 18.01
N GLU A 71 -6.71 -5.27 18.26
CA GLU A 71 -7.83 -4.80 17.46
C GLU A 71 -7.42 -4.69 15.97
N PRO A 72 -8.34 -5.02 15.05
CA PRO A 72 -8.14 -4.83 13.63
C PRO A 72 -7.71 -3.38 13.30
N PRO A 73 -6.57 -3.18 12.63
CA PRO A 73 -6.10 -1.83 12.34
C PRO A 73 -7.03 -1.14 11.34
N LYS A 74 -7.30 0.15 11.58
CA LYS A 74 -7.99 0.99 10.59
C LYS A 74 -7.03 1.28 9.45
N LEU A 75 -7.28 0.65 8.30
CA LEU A 75 -6.47 0.82 7.10
C LEU A 75 -7.01 1.98 6.24
N GLU A 76 -6.13 2.88 5.81
CA GLU A 76 -6.50 3.99 4.91
C GLU A 76 -7.05 3.44 3.59
N LYS A 77 -8.16 4.01 3.11
CA LYS A 77 -8.73 3.60 1.81
C LYS A 77 -7.76 3.95 0.69
N VAL A 78 -7.55 3.01 -0.24
CA VAL A 78 -6.80 3.29 -1.47
C VAL A 78 -7.58 4.35 -2.26
N PRO A 79 -6.97 5.50 -2.60
CA PRO A 79 -7.66 6.54 -3.35
C PRO A 79 -8.06 6.06 -4.75
N ARG A 80 -9.03 6.73 -5.37
CA ARG A 80 -9.38 6.48 -6.77
C ARG A 80 -8.25 6.97 -7.68
N VAL A 81 -8.05 6.28 -8.80
CA VAL A 81 -7.05 6.67 -9.80
C VAL A 81 -7.56 7.86 -10.59
N THR A 82 -6.72 8.89 -10.68
CA THR A 82 -7.00 10.12 -11.42
C THR A 82 -5.71 10.58 -12.11
N ILE A 83 -5.13 9.70 -12.94
CA ILE A 83 -3.90 10.03 -13.67
C ILE A 83 -4.18 11.26 -14.54
N GLN A 84 -3.39 12.31 -14.31
CA GLN A 84 -3.53 13.59 -14.98
C GLN A 84 -2.73 13.57 -16.27
N HIS A 85 -3.40 13.78 -17.39
CA HIS A 85 -2.74 14.01 -18.68
C HIS A 85 -2.23 15.45 -18.71
N ALA A 86 -1.00 15.66 -19.20
CA ALA A 86 -0.58 17.01 -19.55
C ALA A 86 -1.49 17.50 -20.68
N ASN A 87 -2.16 18.66 -20.50
CA ASN A 87 -2.93 19.27 -21.59
C ASN A 87 -1.98 19.52 -22.76
N GLN A 88 -2.26 18.92 -23.91
CA GLN A 88 -1.66 19.30 -25.18
C GLN A 88 -2.03 20.76 -25.45
N VAL A 89 -1.03 21.62 -25.66
CA VAL A 89 -1.19 23.00 -26.18
C VAL A 89 -1.08 22.95 -27.69
#